data_AF-A0A1G9LYK2-F1
#
_entry.id   AF-A0A1G9LYK2-F1
#
_cell.length_a   1.000
_cell.length_b   1.000
_cell.length_c   1.000
_cell.angle_alpha   90.00
_cell.angle_beta   90.00
_cell.angle_gamma   90.00
#
_symmetry.space_group_name_H-M   'P 1'
#
loop_
_entity.id
_entity.type
_entity.pdbx_description
1 polymer ?
#
loop_
_entity_poly.entity_id
_entity_poly.type
_entity_poly.pdbx_seq_one_letter_code
_entity_poly.pdbx_strand_id
1 'polypeptide(L)'
;MYINYVFELSMVLDNEKFQKLLTRSYNQTEYLDDNKYVDQTLASKGIVVTYHDKQYKKKVQLTINPSVMLAGGDLDSDKLIHKLERCVHDYFGLKYNLNDFNLKRMIVMADINIGNREKVSAYIKVLQRIGKIKGFAHQMMSALMKVPASVWMEIATALIF
;
A
#
# COMPACT_ATOMS: atom_id res chain seq x y z
N MET A 1 -1.46 20.54 0.15
CA MET A 1 -2.02 19.25 -0.27
C MET A 1 -1.05 18.20 0.19
N TYR A 2 -1.46 17.33 1.11
CA TYR A 2 -0.59 16.27 1.63
C TYR A 2 -0.95 14.98 0.91
N ILE A 3 0.04 14.32 0.29
CA ILE A 3 -0.16 13.04 -0.38
C ILE A 3 0.71 12.00 0.32
N ASN A 4 0.09 10.93 0.78
CA ASN A 4 0.75 9.77 1.35
C ASN A 4 0.54 8.55 0.46
N TYR A 5 1.56 7.71 0.38
CA TYR A 5 1.58 6.49 -0.42
C TYR A 5 1.79 5.31 0.51
N VAL A 6 1.14 4.18 0.22
CA VAL A 6 1.45 2.90 0.88
C VAL A 6 1.52 1.83 -0.20
N PHE A 7 2.61 1.06 -0.19
CA PHE A 7 2.80 -0.06 -1.11
C PHE A 7 2.65 -1.38 -0.36
N GLU A 8 1.90 -2.31 -0.95
CA GLU A 8 1.90 -3.71 -0.52
C GLU A 8 2.60 -4.55 -1.58
N LEU A 9 3.73 -5.13 -1.22
CA LEU A 9 4.46 -6.08 -2.03
C LEU A 9 4.27 -7.49 -1.49
N SER A 10 4.35 -8.50 -2.34
CA SER A 10 4.31 -9.88 -1.85
C SER A 10 4.97 -10.90 -2.74
N MET A 11 5.51 -11.93 -2.09
CA MET A 11 6.05 -13.12 -2.72
C MET A 11 5.34 -14.37 -2.20
N VAL A 12 5.28 -15.40 -3.05
CA VAL A 12 4.74 -16.72 -2.73
C VAL A 12 5.90 -17.68 -2.64
N LEU A 13 5.92 -18.51 -1.60
CA LEU A 13 7.00 -19.46 -1.36
C LEU A 13 6.44 -20.88 -1.24
N ASP A 14 7.30 -21.85 -1.52
CA ASP A 14 7.05 -23.22 -1.08
C ASP A 14 7.11 -23.32 0.46
N ASN A 15 6.54 -24.39 1.00
CA ASN A 15 6.41 -24.57 2.44
C ASN A 15 7.77 -24.63 3.15
N GLU A 16 8.77 -25.28 2.56
CA GLU A 16 10.09 -25.44 3.17
C GLU A 16 10.80 -24.09 3.31
N LYS A 17 10.84 -23.30 2.23
CA LYS A 17 11.44 -21.95 2.24
C LYS A 17 10.70 -21.00 3.17
N PHE A 18 9.38 -21.09 3.19
CA PHE A 18 8.56 -20.27 4.07
C PHE A 18 8.84 -20.56 5.54
N GLN A 19 8.83 -21.83 5.96
CA GLN A 19 9.09 -22.19 7.35
C GLN A 19 10.52 -21.82 7.77
N LYS A 20 11.52 -21.98 6.88
CA LYS A 20 12.90 -21.50 7.15
C LYS A 20 12.96 -19.99 7.40
N LEU A 21 12.17 -19.19 6.69
CA LEU A 21 12.08 -17.75 6.93
C LEU A 21 11.34 -17.44 8.24
N LEU A 22 10.19 -18.08 8.45
CA LEU A 22 9.35 -17.82 9.62
C LEU A 22 10.08 -18.18 10.93
N THR A 23 10.79 -19.30 10.96
CA THR A 23 11.60 -19.71 12.13
C THR A 23 12.71 -18.70 12.44
N ARG A 24 13.31 -18.07 11.42
CA ARG A 24 14.32 -17.02 11.63
C ARG A 24 13.72 -15.76 12.27
N SER A 25 12.48 -15.42 11.91
CA SER A 25 11.76 -14.25 12.45
C SER A 25 11.02 -14.53 13.76
N TYR A 26 10.91 -15.79 14.21
CA TYR A 26 10.00 -16.22 15.28
C TYR A 26 10.19 -15.49 16.63
N ASN A 27 11.42 -15.06 16.93
CA ASN A 27 11.71 -14.29 18.16
C ASN A 27 11.24 -12.83 18.10
N GLN A 28 10.84 -12.34 16.93
CA GLN A 28 10.52 -10.94 16.64
C GLN A 28 9.11 -10.77 16.03
N THR A 29 8.39 -11.89 15.84
CA THR A 29 7.04 -11.90 15.28
C THR A 29 5.97 -11.98 16.36
N GLU A 30 4.97 -11.12 16.26
CA GLU A 30 3.72 -11.25 17.00
C GLU A 30 2.76 -12.17 16.21
N TYR A 31 2.19 -13.16 16.90
CA TYR A 31 1.14 -14.00 16.33
C TYR A 31 -0.17 -13.21 16.28
N LEU A 32 -0.75 -13.08 15.09
CA LEU A 32 -2.12 -12.66 14.91
C LEU A 32 -3.00 -13.88 14.67
N ASP A 33 -4.26 -13.77 15.08
CA ASP A 33 -5.29 -14.75 14.76
C ASP A 33 -5.32 -15.05 13.25
N ASP A 34 -5.71 -16.27 12.87
CA ASP A 34 -5.83 -16.74 11.47
C ASP A 34 -4.49 -17.06 10.72
N ASN A 35 -3.53 -17.73 11.38
CA ASN A 35 -2.25 -18.19 10.78
C ASN A 35 -1.42 -17.05 10.15
N LYS A 36 -1.44 -15.89 10.81
CA LYS A 36 -0.79 -14.67 10.32
C LYS A 36 0.22 -14.21 11.35
N TYR A 37 1.46 -13.97 10.93
CA TYR A 37 2.51 -13.48 11.81
C TYR A 37 2.97 -12.12 11.33
N VAL A 38 3.17 -11.19 12.25
CA VAL A 38 3.63 -9.83 11.94
C VAL A 38 4.98 -9.61 12.58
N ASP A 39 5.96 -9.24 11.76
CA ASP A 39 7.27 -8.81 12.20
C ASP A 39 7.38 -7.29 12.02
N GLN A 40 7.63 -6.61 13.14
CA GLN A 40 7.74 -5.15 13.22
C GLN A 40 9.21 -4.68 13.31
N THR A 41 10.20 -5.56 13.13
CA THR A 41 11.63 -5.23 13.21
C THR A 41 12.03 -4.08 12.27
N LEU A 42 11.34 -3.94 11.14
CA LEU A 42 11.58 -2.85 10.18
C LEU A 42 10.59 -1.68 10.31
N ALA A 43 9.74 -1.64 11.34
CA ALA A 43 8.69 -0.63 11.47
C ALA A 43 9.27 0.78 11.56
N SER A 44 10.41 0.95 12.24
CA SER A 44 11.15 2.24 12.30
C SER A 44 11.70 2.68 10.93
N LYS A 45 11.87 1.76 9.99
CA LYS A 45 12.23 2.03 8.59
C LYS A 45 10.99 2.16 7.68
N GLY A 46 9.79 2.15 8.25
CA GLY A 46 8.53 2.26 7.52
C GLY A 46 8.09 0.97 6.83
N ILE A 47 8.59 -0.19 7.24
CA ILE A 47 8.23 -1.49 6.65
C ILE A 47 7.67 -2.41 7.72
N VAL A 48 6.54 -3.05 7.42
CA VAL A 48 5.99 -4.13 8.23
C VAL A 48 5.99 -5.41 7.39
N VAL A 49 6.55 -6.49 7.94
CA VAL A 49 6.58 -7.79 7.27
C VAL A 49 5.46 -8.64 7.84
N THR A 50 4.70 -9.28 6.96
CA THR A 50 3.59 -10.15 7.34
C THR A 50 3.73 -11.50 6.66
N TYR A 51 3.75 -12.55 7.46
CA TYR A 51 3.74 -13.93 7.01
C TYR A 51 2.31 -14.47 7.05
N HIS A 52 1.86 -15.05 5.94
CA HIS A 52 0.56 -15.71 5.85
C HIS A 52 0.80 -17.20 5.67
N ASP A 53 0.61 -17.95 6.76
CA ASP A 53 0.85 -19.39 6.82
C ASP A 53 -0.41 -20.20 6.45
N LYS A 54 -1.08 -19.81 5.36
CA LYS A 54 -2.32 -20.48 4.93
C LYS A 54 -2.02 -21.89 4.40
N GLN A 55 -2.95 -22.83 4.57
CA GLN A 55 -2.77 -24.24 4.18
C GLN A 55 -2.32 -24.40 2.71
N TYR A 56 -2.96 -23.67 1.79
CA TYR A 56 -2.73 -23.85 0.35
C TYR A 56 -1.70 -22.90 -0.26
N LYS A 57 -1.36 -21.81 0.43
CA LYS A 57 -0.50 -20.76 -0.15
C LYS A 57 0.26 -20.04 0.94
N LYS A 58 1.57 -20.27 0.97
CA LYS A 58 2.50 -19.56 1.86
C LYS A 58 2.94 -18.27 1.22
N LYS A 59 2.80 -17.16 1.95
CA LYS A 59 3.00 -15.83 1.38
C LYS A 59 3.69 -14.92 2.38
N VAL A 60 4.69 -14.19 1.90
CA VAL A 60 5.31 -13.07 2.64
C VAL A 60 4.84 -11.78 1.99
N GLN A 61 4.36 -10.85 2.81
CA GLN A 61 3.89 -9.53 2.38
C GLN A 61 4.71 -8.45 3.08
N LEU A 62 5.10 -7.42 2.33
CA LEU A 62 5.72 -6.21 2.85
C LEU A 62 4.71 -5.07 2.70
N THR A 63 4.41 -4.37 3.79
CA THR A 63 3.67 -3.12 3.76
C THR A 63 4.64 -1.98 4.00
N ILE A 64 4.76 -1.07 3.04
CA ILE A 64 5.79 -0.02 3.02
C ILE A 64 5.11 1.34 3.07
N ASN A 65 5.56 2.17 4.01
CA ASN A 65 5.22 3.58 4.13
C ASN A 65 6.45 4.43 3.74
N PRO A 66 6.49 4.94 2.49
CA PRO A 66 7.58 5.79 1.98
C PRO A 66 7.81 7.04 2.81
N SER A 67 6.77 7.65 3.38
CA SER A 67 6.92 8.89 4.17
C SER A 67 7.76 8.64 5.42
N VAL A 68 7.56 7.50 6.09
CA VAL A 68 8.41 7.09 7.22
C VAL A 68 9.82 6.75 6.74
N MET A 69 9.91 5.99 5.64
CA MET A 69 11.18 5.50 5.11
C MET A 69 12.10 6.63 4.57
N LEU A 70 11.51 7.71 4.07
CA LEU A 70 12.20 8.91 3.58
C LEU A 70 12.31 10.03 4.63
N ALA A 71 11.86 9.79 5.87
CA ALA A 71 11.86 10.76 6.97
C ALA A 71 11.11 12.07 6.64
N GLY A 72 9.97 11.96 5.94
CA GLY A 72 9.10 13.09 5.62
C GLY A 72 9.62 14.04 4.53
N GLY A 73 10.76 13.74 3.89
CA GLY A 73 11.23 14.48 2.73
C GLY A 73 10.43 14.20 1.46
N ASP A 74 10.78 14.91 0.38
CA ASP A 74 10.18 14.69 -0.93
C ASP A 74 10.35 13.25 -1.43
N LEU A 75 9.35 12.78 -2.19
CA LEU A 75 9.32 11.43 -2.73
C LEU A 75 10.31 11.28 -3.89
N ASP A 76 11.57 11.05 -3.55
CA ASP A 76 12.62 10.63 -4.48
C ASP A 76 12.51 9.12 -4.73
N SER A 77 12.13 8.75 -5.96
CA SER A 77 11.91 7.34 -6.34
C SER A 77 13.18 6.51 -6.25
N ASP A 78 14.34 7.06 -6.64
CA ASP A 78 15.60 6.32 -6.67
C ASP A 78 16.09 6.07 -5.25
N LYS A 79 15.97 7.09 -4.40
CA LYS A 79 16.27 6.97 -2.96
C LYS A 79 15.34 5.99 -2.26
N LEU A 80 14.06 5.98 -2.62
CA LEU A 80 13.08 5.03 -2.08
C LEU A 80 13.44 3.60 -2.50
N ILE A 81 13.66 3.36 -3.80
CA ILE A 81 14.01 2.04 -4.34
C ILE A 81 15.28 1.53 -3.67
N HIS A 82 16.34 2.34 -3.64
CA HIS A 82 17.62 1.95 -3.04
C HIS A 82 17.50 1.58 -1.56
N LYS A 83 16.77 2.37 -0.77
CA LYS A 83 16.52 2.04 0.64
C LYS A 83 15.68 0.76 0.78
N LEU A 84 14.73 0.53 -0.11
CA LEU A 84 13.83 -0.62 -0.04
C LEU A 84 14.61 -1.89 -0.36
N GLU A 85 15.39 -1.88 -1.43
CA GLU A 85 16.30 -2.96 -1.82
C GLU A 85 17.22 -3.31 -0.66
N ARG A 86 17.87 -2.31 -0.05
CA ARG A 86 18.73 -2.54 1.12
C ARG A 86 17.99 -3.18 2.29
N CYS A 87 16.79 -2.69 2.63
CA CYS A 87 16.01 -3.27 3.72
C CYS A 87 15.60 -4.72 3.47
N VAL A 88 15.17 -5.03 2.23
CA VAL A 88 14.82 -6.38 1.80
C VAL A 88 16.05 -7.28 1.89
N HIS A 89 17.17 -6.83 1.33
CA HIS A 89 18.41 -7.59 1.29
C HIS A 89 18.94 -7.92 2.70
N ASP A 90 18.96 -6.91 3.59
CA ASP A 90 19.40 -7.06 4.98
C ASP A 90 18.49 -8.04 5.76
N TYR A 91 17.17 -7.85 5.66
CA TYR A 91 16.19 -8.63 6.42
C TYR A 91 16.17 -10.10 5.98
N PHE A 92 16.15 -10.35 4.67
CA PHE A 92 16.12 -11.71 4.12
C PHE A 92 17.48 -12.39 4.04
N GLY A 93 18.57 -11.71 4.49
CA GLY A 93 19.92 -12.25 4.52
C GLY A 93 20.43 -12.62 3.13
N LEU A 94 20.27 -11.71 2.17
CA LEU A 94 20.72 -11.80 0.77
C LEU A 94 20.08 -12.93 -0.07
N LYS A 95 19.19 -13.75 0.52
CA LYS A 95 18.52 -14.85 -0.17
C LYS A 95 17.41 -14.39 -1.11
N TYR A 96 16.80 -13.25 -0.79
CA TYR A 96 15.70 -12.66 -1.54
C TYR A 96 15.98 -11.18 -1.78
N ASN A 97 15.57 -10.72 -2.95
CA ASN A 97 15.72 -9.35 -3.43
C ASN A 97 14.34 -8.77 -3.75
N LEU A 98 14.31 -7.46 -4.02
CA LEU A 98 13.05 -6.76 -4.31
C LEU A 98 12.31 -7.36 -5.52
N ASN A 99 13.05 -7.87 -6.51
CA ASN A 99 12.51 -8.51 -7.72
C ASN A 99 11.76 -9.82 -7.47
N ASP A 100 11.93 -10.45 -6.30
CA ASP A 100 11.17 -11.64 -5.93
C ASP A 100 9.73 -11.31 -5.51
N PHE A 101 9.44 -10.02 -5.29
CA PHE A 101 8.15 -9.54 -4.86
C PHE A 101 7.34 -8.96 -6.02
N ASN A 102 6.05 -9.26 -6.02
CA ASN A 102 5.07 -8.64 -6.91
C ASN A 102 4.36 -7.49 -6.19
N LEU A 103 4.14 -6.38 -6.90
CA LEU A 103 3.26 -5.32 -6.42
C LEU A 103 1.82 -5.84 -6.36
N LYS A 104 1.28 -5.93 -5.15
CA LYS A 104 -0.09 -6.40 -4.90
C LYS A 104 -1.06 -5.23 -4.80
N ARG A 105 -0.65 -4.15 -4.14
CA ARG A 105 -1.49 -2.97 -3.94
C ARG A 105 -0.64 -1.71 -3.84
N MET A 106 -1.17 -0.62 -4.39
CA MET A 106 -0.71 0.74 -4.12
C MET A 106 -1.91 1.52 -3.59
N ILE A 107 -1.74 2.18 -2.46
CA ILE A 107 -2.75 3.06 -1.85
C ILE A 107 -2.20 4.48 -1.92
N VAL A 108 -2.99 5.38 -2.51
CA VAL A 108 -2.69 6.82 -2.55
C VAL A 108 -3.74 7.52 -1.71
N MET A 109 -3.30 8.23 -0.67
CA MET A 109 -4.16 9.03 0.21
C MET A 109 -3.77 10.48 0.02
N ALA A 110 -4.73 11.35 -0.29
CA ALA A 110 -4.48 12.78 -0.42
C ALA A 110 -5.45 13.54 0.47
N ASP A 111 -4.92 14.42 1.31
CA ASP A 111 -5.71 15.44 1.99
C ASP A 111 -5.75 16.70 1.13
N ILE A 112 -6.97 17.00 0.68
CA ILE A 112 -7.26 18.06 -0.27
C ILE A 112 -8.08 19.10 0.47
N ASN A 113 -7.45 20.24 0.76
CA ASN A 113 -8.19 21.40 1.26
C ASN A 113 -9.03 21.98 0.12
N ILE A 114 -10.32 21.72 0.21
CA ILE A 114 -11.26 22.04 -0.84
C ILE A 114 -11.52 23.56 -0.93
N GLY A 115 -11.57 24.29 0.19
CA GLY A 115 -11.62 25.76 0.26
C GLY A 115 -12.82 26.47 -0.41
N ASN A 116 -13.20 26.10 -1.63
CA ASN A 116 -14.34 26.60 -2.40
C ASN A 116 -14.83 25.57 -3.45
N ARG A 117 -16.01 25.85 -4.02
CA ARG A 117 -16.73 24.98 -4.96
C ARG A 117 -16.00 24.74 -6.30
N GLU A 118 -15.25 25.71 -6.79
CA GLU A 118 -14.53 25.60 -8.07
C GLU A 118 -13.40 24.57 -8.00
N LYS A 119 -12.69 24.53 -6.87
CA LYS A 119 -11.67 23.52 -6.59
C LYS A 119 -12.28 22.13 -6.49
N VAL A 120 -13.45 21.96 -5.85
CA VAL A 120 -14.19 20.68 -5.81
C VAL A 120 -14.39 20.13 -7.22
N SER A 121 -14.94 20.95 -8.11
CA SER A 121 -15.25 20.56 -9.49
C SER A 121 -13.99 20.15 -10.27
N ALA A 122 -12.90 20.89 -10.12
CA ALA A 122 -11.62 20.56 -10.74
C ALA A 122 -11.06 19.21 -10.25
N TYR A 123 -11.13 18.94 -8.93
CA TYR A 123 -10.66 17.68 -8.36
C TYR A 123 -11.51 16.48 -8.76
N ILE A 124 -12.84 16.62 -8.78
CA ILE A 124 -13.74 15.56 -9.28
C ILE A 124 -13.40 15.22 -10.72
N LYS A 125 -13.13 16.20 -11.57
CA LYS A 125 -12.72 15.97 -12.97
C LYS A 125 -11.40 15.21 -13.08
N VAL A 126 -10.42 15.50 -12.21
CA VAL A 126 -9.15 14.74 -12.15
C VAL A 126 -9.41 13.28 -11.72
N LEU A 127 -10.20 13.06 -10.67
CA LEU A 127 -10.56 11.70 -10.22
C LEU A 127 -11.33 10.93 -11.30
N GLN A 128 -12.26 11.58 -12.00
CA GLN A 128 -12.97 10.99 -13.14
C GLN A 128 -12.03 10.60 -14.28
N ARG A 129 -11.03 11.43 -14.59
CA ARG A 129 -10.01 11.10 -15.60
C ARG A 129 -9.17 9.89 -15.18
N ILE A 130 -8.79 9.81 -13.90
CA ILE A 130 -8.07 8.66 -13.35
C ILE A 130 -8.97 7.40 -13.37
N GLY A 131 -10.25 7.53 -13.02
CA GLY A 131 -11.20 6.42 -13.02
C GLY A 131 -11.59 5.88 -14.41
N LYS A 132 -11.41 6.70 -15.46
CA LYS A 132 -11.56 6.28 -16.87
C LYS A 132 -10.42 5.40 -17.37
N ILE A 133 -9.32 5.28 -16.62
CA ILE A 133 -8.26 4.31 -16.90
C ILE A 133 -8.83 2.90 -16.66
N LYS A 134 -8.74 2.03 -17.68
CA LYS A 134 -9.32 0.66 -17.67
C LYS A 134 -9.00 -0.06 -16.34
N GLY A 135 -10.03 -0.47 -15.60
CA GLY A 135 -9.91 -1.22 -14.34
C GLY A 135 -10.16 -0.43 -13.05
N PHE A 136 -10.17 0.91 -13.07
CA PHE A 136 -10.40 1.75 -11.87
C PHE A 136 -11.87 2.10 -11.58
N ALA A 137 -12.73 2.11 -12.61
CA ALA A 137 -14.11 2.61 -12.49
C ALA A 137 -14.98 1.88 -11.44
N HIS A 138 -14.79 0.57 -11.27
CA HIS A 138 -15.67 -0.25 -10.42
C HIS A 138 -15.51 0.05 -8.92
N GLN A 139 -14.29 0.33 -8.46
CA GLN A 139 -14.03 0.65 -7.04
C GLN A 139 -14.39 2.10 -6.69
N MET A 140 -14.25 3.03 -7.64
CA MET A 140 -14.56 4.44 -7.43
C MET A 140 -16.05 4.68 -7.21
N MET A 141 -16.92 3.95 -7.91
CA MET A 141 -18.37 4.01 -7.69
C MET A 141 -18.78 3.60 -6.26
N SER A 142 -18.11 2.59 -5.69
CA SER A 142 -18.37 2.14 -4.31
C SER A 142 -17.90 3.14 -3.25
N ALA A 143 -16.82 3.88 -3.53
CA ALA A 143 -16.29 4.92 -2.64
C ALA A 143 -17.18 6.17 -2.68
N LEU A 144 -17.70 6.53 -3.85
CA LEU A 144 -18.64 7.65 -4.01
C LEU A 144 -19.96 7.38 -3.26
N MET A 145 -20.42 6.12 -3.18
CA MET A 145 -21.64 5.75 -2.39
C MET A 145 -21.54 5.99 -0.89
N LYS A 146 -20.34 6.22 -0.35
CA LYS A 146 -20.15 6.56 1.08
C LYS A 146 -20.16 8.06 1.35
N VAL A 147 -20.29 8.89 0.31
CA VAL A 147 -20.36 10.34 0.42
C VAL A 147 -21.79 10.74 0.83
N PRO A 148 -21.97 11.72 1.75
CA PRO A 148 -23.28 12.18 2.19
C PRO A 148 -24.19 12.62 1.03
N ALA A 149 -25.49 12.35 1.14
CA ALA A 149 -26.48 12.66 0.10
C ALA A 149 -26.52 14.14 -0.34
N SER A 150 -26.12 15.07 0.54
CA SER A 150 -25.99 16.50 0.21
C SER A 150 -24.92 16.77 -0.85
N VAL A 151 -23.81 16.03 -0.83
CA VAL A 151 -22.73 16.15 -1.82
C VAL A 151 -23.10 15.43 -3.12
N TRP A 152 -23.97 14.41 -3.06
CA TRP A 152 -24.47 13.70 -4.24
C TRP A 152 -25.26 14.58 -5.20
N MET A 153 -26.10 15.47 -4.68
CA MET A 153 -26.84 16.45 -5.50
C MET A 153 -25.90 17.40 -6.24
N GLU A 154 -24.78 17.78 -5.61
CA GLU A 154 -23.78 18.65 -6.21
C GLU A 154 -22.92 17.94 -7.26
N ILE A 155 -22.57 16.67 -7.02
CA ILE A 155 -21.84 15.81 -7.98
C ILE A 155 -22.71 15.50 -9.21
N ALA A 156 -24.00 15.21 -9.02
CA ALA A 156 -24.94 14.94 -10.11
C ALA A 156 -25.11 16.17 -11.03
N THR A 157 -25.12 17.37 -10.46
CA THR A 157 -25.19 18.62 -11.23
C THR A 157 -23.92 18.87 -12.06
N ALA A 158 -22.76 18.41 -11.59
CA ALA A 158 -21.48 18.52 -12.31
C ALA A 158 -21.24 17.41 -13.35
N LEU A 159 -22.10 16.38 -13.41
CA LEU A 159 -22.03 15.26 -14.37
C LEU A 159 -22.90 15.46 -15.62
N ILE A 160 -23.77 16.48 -15.64
CA ILE A 160 -24.70 16.78 -16.75
C ILE A 160 -24.08 17.76 -17.78
N PHE A 161 -22.82 18.21 -17.59
CA PHE A 161 -22.07 19.04 -18.56
C PHE A 161 -20.69 18.46 -18.88
#